data_AF-A0A1J0GFJ3-F1
#
_entry.id   AF-A0A1J0GFJ3-F1
#
_cell.length_a   1.000
_cell.length_b   1.000
_cell.length_c   1.000
_cell.angle_alpha   90.00
_cell.angle_beta   90.00
_cell.angle_gamma   90.00
#
_symmetry.space_group_name_H-M   'P 1'
#
loop_
_entity.id
_entity.type
_entity.pdbx_description
1 polymer ?
#
loop_
_entity_poly.entity_id
_entity_poly.type
_entity_poly.pdbx_seq_one_letter_code
_entity_poly.pdbx_strand_id
1 'polypeptide(L)'
;MINQEDNSKEGPKAPKDPVKRRSSIFFMFESTIEATCSSEGKPSQDIYLEGRIKENVKFTGGVTDEKILKLLENCSGFHKLVHSIGVSVKGINNAPLNIDFVLKNLGKGKKYETGTLLRVPCRTDGSELILKLKDYTWSPEDDILSKFAFEFENVGELAIATVKFYLHSGYEVPEVAMEPPVSFGSDEYKAMIAKSLLNKGNNKRLKTAIEKAQRGEDVTIAYIGGSITQGAAAKPINTNCYPYKAYLKFKDMFGKDGGENIHYVKAGVGGTPSELGIIRYGRDILKDGEVEPDIVIVEFAVNDEGDETKGICYESLCLKILSSKNKPAVILLFAVFMNDWNLQDRLSPVGKHYNLPMVSIKDAVVEQFSLRKSEGNIISKRQFFYDIFHPTNDGHRVMVDCLEHLFLETKKAVKDRDDIIIDKPPVIGDRFKNIHLIDKENYRNVATITEGSFTQTDTDLQMVEMDDNPFLSPEFPFNWMHTNSSGNESFRMIIKCSSLILVFKDSGSNTFGKADIFVDGKRVKTADPHENNWTHCNPVILFQSEDCKKHTVDIKMVSDNEDKCFTILGFGYTL
;
A
#
# COMPACT_ATOMS: atom_id res chain seq x y z
N MET A 1 -28.40 70.02 48.54
CA MET A 1 -26.99 69.71 48.21
C MET A 1 -26.96 68.30 47.69
N ILE A 2 -26.86 68.14 46.37
CA ILE A 2 -26.74 66.87 45.68
C ILE A 2 -25.30 66.86 45.14
N ASN A 3 -24.44 66.00 45.67
CA ASN A 3 -23.13 65.76 45.09
C ASN A 3 -23.23 64.56 44.14
N GLN A 4 -22.87 64.84 42.88
CA GLN A 4 -22.55 63.87 41.85
C GLN A 4 -21.21 63.21 42.21
N GLU A 5 -21.16 61.88 42.16
CA GLU A 5 -19.92 61.17 41.91
C GLU A 5 -20.08 60.30 40.66
N ASP A 6 -19.09 60.48 39.81
CA ASP A 6 -18.92 60.01 38.46
C ASP A 6 -18.56 58.51 38.47
N ASN A 7 -19.28 57.70 37.71
CA ASN A 7 -18.92 56.30 37.46
C ASN A 7 -19.24 55.99 36.00
N SER A 8 -18.35 56.45 35.12
CA SER A 8 -18.30 56.05 33.72
C SER A 8 -17.99 54.56 33.61
N LYS A 9 -19.04 53.74 33.46
CA LYS A 9 -18.92 52.35 33.03
C LYS A 9 -18.48 52.34 31.56
N GLU A 10 -17.18 52.19 31.31
CA GLU A 10 -16.69 51.81 29.98
C GLU A 10 -17.29 50.44 29.62
N GLY A 11 -18.11 50.39 28.57
CA GLY A 11 -18.55 49.13 27.97
C GLY A 11 -17.37 48.36 27.38
N PRO A 12 -17.51 47.04 27.15
CA PRO A 12 -16.41 46.22 26.61
C PRO A 12 -15.96 46.78 25.26
N LYS A 13 -14.73 47.30 25.21
CA LYS A 13 -14.08 47.70 23.96
C LYS A 13 -13.78 46.44 23.14
N ALA A 14 -14.32 46.38 21.93
CA ALA A 14 -13.96 45.37 20.95
C ALA A 14 -12.42 45.34 20.79
N PRO A 15 -11.78 44.16 20.73
CA PRO A 15 -10.33 44.08 20.62
C PRO A 15 -9.85 44.85 19.39
N LYS A 16 -8.83 45.70 19.60
CA LYS A 16 -8.13 46.44 18.57
C LYS A 16 -7.38 45.44 17.69
N ASP A 17 -7.64 45.54 16.38
CA ASP A 17 -7.08 44.75 15.27
C ASP A 17 -7.35 43.24 15.31
N PRO A 18 -8.03 42.65 14.30
CA PRO A 18 -7.95 41.23 14.08
C PRO A 18 -6.48 40.92 13.76
N VAL A 19 -5.79 40.21 14.67
CA VAL A 19 -4.45 39.67 14.40
C VAL A 19 -4.50 39.01 13.03
N LYS A 20 -3.77 39.59 12.05
CA LYS A 20 -3.75 39.10 10.67
C LYS A 20 -3.44 37.60 10.74
N ARG A 21 -4.41 36.77 10.36
CA ARG A 21 -4.30 35.31 10.46
C ARG A 21 -3.04 34.91 9.70
N ARG A 22 -2.13 34.16 10.35
CA ARG A 22 -0.91 33.68 9.69
C ARG A 22 -1.31 32.84 8.48
N SER A 23 -0.60 33.04 7.37
CA SER A 23 -0.66 32.11 6.24
C SER A 23 -0.37 30.69 6.72
N SER A 24 -0.94 29.69 6.07
CA SER A 24 -0.90 28.33 6.57
C SER A 24 -1.02 27.27 5.50
N ILE A 25 -0.25 26.20 5.66
CA ILE A 25 -0.24 25.03 4.78
C ILE A 25 -1.02 23.89 5.46
N PHE A 26 -1.95 23.26 4.76
CA PHE A 26 -2.52 22.00 5.22
C PHE A 26 -1.57 20.85 4.87
N PHE A 27 -1.12 20.13 5.88
CA PHE A 27 -0.41 18.87 5.71
C PHE A 27 -1.39 17.70 5.66
N MET A 28 -2.37 17.71 6.57
CA MET A 28 -3.53 16.82 6.57
C MET A 28 -4.79 17.66 6.73
N PHE A 29 -5.87 17.27 6.08
CA PHE A 29 -7.15 17.95 6.15
C PHE A 29 -8.28 16.94 6.26
N GLU A 30 -8.98 16.96 7.39
CA GLU A 30 -10.11 16.07 7.70
C GLU A 30 -9.85 14.60 7.35
N SER A 31 -8.61 14.15 7.56
CA SER A 31 -8.17 12.82 7.18
C SER A 31 -8.61 11.81 8.25
N THR A 32 -9.21 10.70 7.84
CA THR A 32 -9.54 9.62 8.78
C THR A 32 -8.25 8.91 9.20
N ILE A 33 -8.05 8.77 10.51
CA ILE A 33 -6.91 8.09 11.12
C ILE A 33 -7.41 6.89 11.93
N GLU A 34 -6.61 5.82 11.97
CA GLU A 34 -6.97 4.56 12.62
C GLU A 34 -5.85 4.09 13.53
N ALA A 35 -6.22 3.56 14.69
CA ALA A 35 -5.36 2.86 15.60
C ALA A 35 -4.95 1.49 15.03
N THR A 36 -3.96 1.47 14.14
CA THR A 36 -3.42 0.21 13.62
C THR A 36 -2.52 -0.46 14.65
N CYS A 37 -2.48 -1.80 14.64
CA CYS A 37 -1.63 -2.56 15.55
C CYS A 37 -0.17 -2.23 15.26
N SER A 38 0.59 -1.84 16.29
CA SER A 38 2.04 -1.65 16.18
C SER A 38 2.75 -2.89 16.74
N SER A 39 3.85 -3.30 16.10
CA SER A 39 4.77 -4.31 16.67
C SER A 39 5.47 -3.79 17.93
N GLU A 40 5.59 -2.47 18.08
CA GLU A 40 6.22 -1.80 19.23
C GLU A 40 5.42 -0.57 19.69
N GLY A 41 5.05 -0.49 20.97
CA GLY A 41 4.39 0.68 21.56
C GLY A 41 2.86 0.68 21.44
N LYS A 42 2.26 1.87 21.51
CA LYS A 42 0.80 2.05 21.42
C LYS A 42 0.31 1.83 19.99
N PRO A 43 -0.94 1.38 19.79
CA PRO A 43 -1.59 1.42 18.48
C PRO A 43 -1.52 2.83 17.91
N SER A 44 -1.19 2.98 16.62
CA SER A 44 -1.03 4.31 16.04
C SER A 44 -1.47 4.39 14.59
N GLN A 45 -1.74 5.60 14.14
CA GLN A 45 -1.66 5.96 12.73
C GLN A 45 -0.33 6.65 12.49
N ASP A 46 0.61 5.93 11.89
CA ASP A 46 1.90 6.47 11.48
C ASP A 46 1.81 7.15 10.11
N ILE A 47 2.48 8.30 9.96
CA ILE A 47 2.55 9.10 8.74
C ILE A 47 4.01 9.49 8.50
N TYR A 48 4.64 8.78 7.57
CA TYR A 48 6.04 9.01 7.21
C TYR A 48 6.19 10.23 6.28
N LEU A 49 7.16 11.08 6.60
CA LEU A 49 7.37 12.39 6.00
C LEU A 49 8.66 12.48 5.18
N GLU A 50 9.67 11.67 5.51
CA GLU A 50 10.97 11.63 4.82
C GLU A 50 10.77 11.35 3.32
N GLY A 51 11.25 12.25 2.46
CA GLY A 51 11.09 12.18 1.00
C GLY A 51 9.66 12.43 0.49
N ARG A 52 8.66 12.62 1.37
CA ARG A 52 7.23 12.68 1.00
C ARG A 52 6.57 14.02 1.33
N ILE A 53 7.07 14.75 2.33
CA ILE A 53 6.42 15.96 2.86
C ILE A 53 6.12 17.01 1.79
N LYS A 54 7.03 17.24 0.82
CA LYS A 54 6.84 18.23 -0.24
C LYS A 54 5.65 17.90 -1.13
N GLU A 55 5.61 16.67 -1.63
CA GLU A 55 4.56 16.23 -2.53
C GLU A 55 3.21 16.22 -1.81
N ASN A 56 3.20 15.82 -0.53
CA ASN A 56 2.01 15.93 0.32
C ASN A 56 1.52 17.38 0.47
N VAL A 57 2.40 18.36 0.76
CA VAL A 57 1.95 19.76 0.93
C VAL A 57 1.63 20.47 -0.38
N LYS A 58 2.29 20.11 -1.49
CA LYS A 58 1.90 20.58 -2.84
C LYS A 58 0.44 20.26 -3.10
N PHE A 59 0.08 19.06 -2.70
CA PHE A 59 -1.20 18.46 -2.96
C PHE A 59 -2.29 18.89 -1.98
N THR A 60 -2.13 18.57 -0.70
CA THR A 60 -3.13 18.85 0.34
C THR A 60 -3.23 20.35 0.59
N GLY A 61 -2.08 21.04 0.56
CA GLY A 61 -1.94 22.46 0.86
C GLY A 61 -1.97 23.39 -0.36
N GLY A 62 -1.98 22.86 -1.59
CA GLY A 62 -1.97 23.68 -2.82
C GLY A 62 -0.71 24.53 -3.01
N VAL A 63 0.41 24.16 -2.39
CA VAL A 63 1.63 24.96 -2.37
C VAL A 63 2.45 24.75 -3.65
N THR A 64 2.63 25.79 -4.46
CA THR A 64 3.42 25.71 -5.71
C THR A 64 4.75 26.46 -5.66
N ASP A 65 5.03 27.21 -4.59
CA ASP A 65 6.29 27.96 -4.44
C ASP A 65 7.44 27.01 -4.07
N GLU A 66 8.32 26.75 -5.03
CA GLU A 66 9.49 25.87 -4.87
C GLU A 66 10.47 26.34 -3.78
N LYS A 67 10.52 27.65 -3.46
CA LYS A 67 11.33 28.14 -2.33
C LYS A 67 10.75 27.71 -1.00
N ILE A 68 9.43 27.75 -0.86
CA ILE A 68 8.73 27.25 0.34
C ILE A 68 8.89 25.73 0.45
N LEU A 69 8.69 25.01 -0.65
CA LEU A 69 8.80 23.56 -0.69
C LEU A 69 10.20 23.06 -0.34
N LYS A 70 11.24 23.77 -0.80
CA LYS A 70 12.63 23.46 -0.45
C LYS A 70 12.90 23.59 1.05
N LEU A 71 12.25 24.53 1.73
CA LEU A 71 12.41 24.68 3.19
C LEU A 71 11.86 23.47 3.96
N LEU A 72 10.98 22.65 3.39
CA LEU A 72 10.45 21.46 4.05
C LEU A 72 11.38 20.23 3.97
N GLU A 73 12.53 20.33 3.29
CA GLU A 73 13.47 19.20 3.13
C GLU A 73 14.14 18.74 4.43
N ASN A 74 14.30 19.66 5.39
CA ASN A 74 15.02 19.40 6.63
C ASN A 74 14.46 20.25 7.78
N CYS A 75 14.81 19.89 9.01
CA CYS A 75 14.35 20.55 10.23
C CYS A 75 14.73 22.03 10.27
N SER A 76 15.94 22.40 9.82
CA SER A 76 16.38 23.81 9.82
C SER A 76 15.49 24.68 8.94
N GLY A 77 15.22 24.23 7.71
CA GLY A 77 14.30 24.89 6.80
C GLY A 77 12.87 24.90 7.35
N PHE A 78 12.42 23.78 7.93
CA PHE A 78 11.08 23.66 8.52
C PHE A 78 10.89 24.69 9.63
N HIS A 79 11.85 24.84 10.53
CA HIS A 79 11.84 25.85 11.60
C HIS A 79 11.90 27.29 11.08
N LYS A 80 12.57 27.52 9.95
CA LYS A 80 12.61 28.84 9.30
C LYS A 80 11.25 29.21 8.69
N LEU A 81 10.53 28.22 8.16
CA LEU A 81 9.26 28.38 7.48
C LEU A 81 8.07 28.42 8.45
N VAL A 82 8.01 27.45 9.38
CA VAL A 82 6.87 27.15 10.23
C VAL A 82 7.03 27.80 11.60
N HIS A 83 6.06 28.61 11.98
CA HIS A 83 5.96 29.23 13.30
C HIS A 83 5.32 28.29 14.33
N SER A 84 4.25 27.61 13.93
CA SER A 84 3.50 26.71 14.81
C SER A 84 2.75 25.63 14.02
N ILE A 85 2.50 24.49 14.67
CA ILE A 85 1.70 23.39 14.11
C ILE A 85 0.33 23.41 14.79
N GLY A 86 -0.73 23.54 14.01
CA GLY A 86 -2.10 23.29 14.46
C GLY A 86 -2.45 21.82 14.28
N VAL A 87 -2.96 21.19 15.33
CA VAL A 87 -3.45 19.82 15.30
C VAL A 87 -4.88 19.81 15.84
N SER A 88 -5.82 19.32 15.06
CA SER A 88 -7.19 19.09 15.50
C SER A 88 -7.50 17.62 15.32
N VAL A 89 -8.09 17.01 16.35
CA VAL A 89 -8.53 15.61 16.32
C VAL A 89 -9.98 15.55 16.77
N LYS A 90 -10.80 14.78 16.07
CA LYS A 90 -12.20 14.55 16.41
C LYS A 90 -12.51 13.06 16.36
N GLY A 91 -12.96 12.49 17.47
CA GLY A 91 -13.44 11.11 17.47
C GLY A 91 -14.63 10.93 16.53
N ILE A 92 -14.67 9.82 15.78
CA ILE A 92 -15.84 9.51 14.95
C ILE A 92 -17.08 9.37 15.85
N ASN A 93 -18.22 9.89 15.40
CA ASN A 93 -19.47 9.96 16.18
C ASN A 93 -19.31 10.67 17.55
N ASN A 94 -18.33 11.57 17.69
CA ASN A 94 -17.97 12.25 18.93
C ASN A 94 -17.55 11.28 20.06
N ALA A 95 -16.97 10.13 19.70
CA ALA A 95 -16.39 9.21 20.68
C ALA A 95 -15.27 9.91 21.47
N PRO A 96 -15.29 9.86 22.82
CA PRO A 96 -14.19 10.38 23.62
C PRO A 96 -13.01 9.42 23.52
N LEU A 97 -11.95 9.85 22.82
CA LEU A 97 -10.73 9.08 22.64
C LEU A 97 -9.55 9.77 23.35
N ASN A 98 -8.59 8.97 23.79
CA ASN A 98 -7.30 9.45 24.28
C ASN A 98 -6.28 9.29 23.15
N ILE A 99 -5.88 10.41 22.56
CA ILE A 99 -4.98 10.41 21.41
C ILE A 99 -3.81 11.35 21.68
N ASP A 100 -2.59 10.84 21.55
CA ASP A 100 -1.38 11.63 21.57
C ASP A 100 -0.92 11.91 20.13
N PHE A 101 -0.68 13.18 19.81
CA PHE A 101 0.05 13.54 18.60
C PHE A 101 1.55 13.43 18.85
N VAL A 102 2.24 12.75 17.95
CA VAL A 102 3.67 12.50 18.01
C VAL A 102 4.36 13.13 16.82
N LEU A 103 5.46 13.83 17.07
CA LEU A 103 6.39 14.34 16.07
C LEU A 103 7.75 13.72 16.32
N LYS A 104 8.34 13.10 15.29
CA LYS A 104 9.69 12.52 15.34
C LYS A 104 10.58 13.15 14.28
N ASN A 105 11.77 13.56 14.71
CA ASN A 105 12.89 13.96 13.86
C ASN A 105 13.96 12.86 13.84
N LEU A 106 14.71 12.78 12.75
CA LEU A 106 15.91 11.95 12.62
C LEU A 106 17.15 12.82 12.78
N GLY A 107 18.21 12.22 13.33
CA GLY A 107 19.44 12.92 13.66
C GLY A 107 20.49 12.93 12.54
N LYS A 108 21.43 13.88 12.59
CA LYS A 108 22.57 14.00 11.65
C LYS A 108 23.58 12.86 11.78
N GLY A 109 23.97 12.53 13.03
CA GLY A 109 24.98 11.51 13.29
C GLY A 109 24.42 10.09 13.26
N LYS A 110 23.52 9.78 14.20
CA LYS A 110 22.86 8.47 14.30
C LYS A 110 21.39 8.60 13.90
N LYS A 111 21.15 8.53 12.58
CA LYS A 111 19.86 8.80 11.92
C LYS A 111 18.62 8.37 12.73
N TYR A 112 18.56 7.12 13.17
CA TYR A 112 17.37 6.56 13.83
C TYR A 112 17.39 6.59 15.36
N GLU A 113 18.54 6.87 15.98
CA GLU A 113 18.72 6.88 17.45
C GLU A 113 18.65 8.28 18.05
N THR A 114 19.00 9.31 17.27
CA THR A 114 19.00 10.70 17.72
C THR A 114 17.95 11.52 16.99
N GLY A 115 17.60 12.66 17.58
CA GLY A 115 16.56 13.57 17.08
C GLY A 115 15.48 13.82 18.13
N THR A 116 14.69 14.86 17.91
CA THR A 116 13.60 15.25 18.78
C THR A 116 12.41 14.29 18.63
N LEU A 117 11.87 13.83 19.76
CA LEU A 117 10.59 13.13 19.86
C LEU A 117 9.66 13.95 20.75
N LEU A 118 8.61 14.54 20.17
CA LEU A 118 7.55 15.21 20.92
C LEU A 118 6.33 14.31 20.97
N ARG A 119 5.69 14.25 22.14
CA ARG A 119 4.39 13.61 22.35
C ARG A 119 3.50 14.59 23.08
N VAL A 120 2.34 14.90 22.50
CA VAL A 120 1.44 15.92 23.05
C VAL A 120 -0.01 15.40 23.01
N PRO A 121 -0.71 15.40 24.15
CA PRO A 121 -2.10 14.95 24.20
C PRO A 121 -3.00 15.88 23.41
N CYS A 122 -3.89 15.31 22.61
CA CYS A 122 -4.88 16.03 21.82
C CYS A 122 -6.26 15.90 22.46
N ARG A 123 -7.02 17.01 22.44
CA ARG A 123 -8.47 16.94 22.65
C ARG A 123 -9.10 16.30 21.42
N THR A 124 -10.11 15.47 21.65
CA THR A 124 -10.79 14.69 20.59
C THR A 124 -12.19 15.23 20.24
N ASP A 125 -12.43 16.50 20.57
CA ASP A 125 -13.67 17.24 20.30
C ASP A 125 -13.58 18.14 19.03
N GLY A 126 -12.47 18.05 18.30
CA GLY A 126 -12.18 18.88 17.12
C GLY A 126 -11.58 20.25 17.43
N SER A 127 -11.36 20.60 18.71
CA SER A 127 -10.63 21.82 19.05
C SER A 127 -9.18 21.76 18.55
N GLU A 128 -8.68 22.89 18.05
CA GLU A 128 -7.32 22.99 17.54
C GLU A 128 -6.32 23.23 18.68
N LEU A 129 -5.37 22.32 18.81
CA LEU A 129 -4.16 22.47 19.61
C LEU A 129 -3.08 23.19 18.80
N ILE A 130 -2.47 24.24 19.36
CA ILE A 130 -1.40 25.00 18.70
C ILE A 130 -0.06 24.72 19.38
N LEU A 131 0.83 24.03 18.66
CA LEU A 131 2.22 23.75 19.04
C LEU A 131 3.12 24.85 18.48
N LYS A 132 3.49 25.86 19.28
CA LYS A 132 4.46 26.88 18.85
C LYS A 132 5.86 26.30 18.92
N LEU A 133 6.59 26.27 17.81
CA LEU A 133 7.88 25.58 17.76
C LEU A 133 8.88 26.16 18.78
N LYS A 134 8.84 27.48 19.02
CA LYS A 134 9.70 28.16 19.99
C LYS A 134 9.50 27.72 21.45
N ASP A 135 8.36 27.10 21.77
CA ASP A 135 8.00 26.72 23.13
C ASP A 135 8.57 25.32 23.49
N TYR A 136 9.19 24.63 22.53
CA TYR A 136 9.80 23.30 22.70
C TYR A 136 11.33 23.36 22.61
N THR A 137 11.99 22.43 23.28
CA THR A 137 13.44 22.20 23.12
C THR A 137 13.68 21.22 21.98
N TRP A 138 14.59 21.58 21.07
CA TRP A 138 14.92 20.81 19.89
C TRP A 138 16.35 20.31 19.97
N SER A 139 16.56 19.07 19.55
CA SER A 139 17.89 18.46 19.50
C SER A 139 18.77 19.18 18.48
N PRO A 140 20.05 19.48 18.81
CA PRO A 140 21.00 20.00 17.83
C PRO A 140 21.29 19.00 16.69
N GLU A 141 21.02 17.72 16.94
CA GLU A 141 21.14 16.65 15.97
C GLU A 141 20.00 16.64 14.96
N ASP A 142 18.91 17.38 15.14
CA ASP A 142 17.77 17.34 14.22
C ASP A 142 18.18 17.65 12.77
N ASP A 143 17.85 16.72 11.88
CA ASP A 143 18.14 16.80 10.45
C ASP A 143 16.85 16.74 9.62
N ILE A 144 16.10 15.65 9.74
CA ILE A 144 14.93 15.38 8.91
C ILE A 144 13.70 15.22 9.79
N LEU A 145 12.64 15.96 9.48
CA LEU A 145 11.32 15.71 10.06
C LEU A 145 10.76 14.44 9.41
N SER A 146 10.68 13.34 10.17
CA SER A 146 10.54 12.00 9.58
C SER A 146 9.16 11.40 9.75
N LYS A 147 8.47 11.67 10.85
CA LYS A 147 7.17 11.05 11.13
C LYS A 147 6.28 11.96 11.95
N PHE A 148 5.01 12.00 11.57
CA PHE A 148 3.92 12.27 12.50
C PHE A 148 3.20 10.98 12.85
N ALA A 149 2.71 10.87 14.07
CA ALA A 149 1.83 9.77 14.45
C ALA A 149 0.70 10.25 15.35
N PHE A 150 -0.40 9.51 15.34
CA PHE A 150 -1.47 9.62 16.31
C PHE A 150 -1.51 8.32 17.08
N GLU A 151 -1.05 8.33 18.33
CA GLU A 151 -1.06 7.16 19.22
C GLU A 151 -2.40 7.10 19.96
N PHE A 152 -3.04 5.95 19.90
CA PHE A 152 -4.34 5.64 20.51
C PHE A 152 -4.17 4.71 21.71
N GLU A 153 -5.24 4.45 22.45
CA GLU A 153 -5.23 3.45 23.52
C GLU A 153 -5.57 2.05 23.00
N ASN A 154 -6.52 1.94 22.07
CA ASN A 154 -7.02 0.64 21.61
C ASN A 154 -6.96 0.50 20.09
N VAL A 155 -6.60 -0.69 19.60
CA VAL A 155 -6.60 -1.04 18.17
C VAL A 155 -8.02 -0.90 17.59
N GLY A 156 -8.11 -0.37 16.38
CA GLY A 156 -9.38 -0.19 15.64
C GLY A 156 -10.16 1.08 15.99
N GLU A 157 -9.69 1.89 16.95
CA GLU A 157 -10.25 3.23 17.17
C GLU A 157 -10.04 4.13 15.95
N LEU A 158 -11.05 4.95 15.64
CA LEU A 158 -11.03 5.86 14.48
C LEU A 158 -11.26 7.31 14.91
N ALA A 159 -10.52 8.22 14.30
CA ALA A 159 -10.72 9.66 14.45
C ALA A 159 -10.53 10.38 13.11
N ILE A 160 -10.88 11.66 13.09
CA ILE A 160 -10.60 12.58 11.99
C ILE A 160 -9.54 13.56 12.48
N ALA A 161 -8.47 13.73 11.72
CA ALA A 161 -7.36 14.61 12.06
C ALA A 161 -7.09 15.66 10.97
N THR A 162 -6.73 16.86 11.42
CA THR A 162 -6.22 17.95 10.59
C THR A 162 -4.89 18.41 11.17
N VAL A 163 -3.87 18.53 10.32
CA VAL A 163 -2.53 19.03 10.68
C VAL A 163 -2.19 20.20 9.77
N LYS A 164 -1.85 21.33 10.38
CA LYS A 164 -1.69 22.61 9.71
C LYS A 164 -0.39 23.28 10.12
N PHE A 165 0.41 23.73 9.17
CA PHE A 165 1.62 24.50 9.44
C PHE A 165 1.32 25.99 9.30
N TYR A 166 1.32 26.71 10.42
CA TYR A 166 1.21 28.17 10.43
C TYR A 166 2.58 28.79 10.18
N LEU A 167 2.67 29.66 9.18
CA LEU A 167 3.94 30.16 8.67
C LEU A 167 4.45 31.39 9.43
N HIS A 168 5.77 31.55 9.45
CA HIS A 168 6.41 32.80 9.84
C HIS A 168 6.01 33.94 8.89
N SER A 169 6.06 35.18 9.41
CA SER A 169 5.76 36.36 8.60
C SER A 169 6.74 36.46 7.43
N GLY A 170 6.25 36.77 6.23
CA GLY A 170 7.05 36.81 5.00
C GLY A 170 6.91 35.58 4.11
N TYR A 171 6.21 34.52 4.56
CA TYR A 171 5.78 33.41 3.72
C TYR A 171 4.26 33.43 3.57
N GLU A 172 3.79 33.39 2.32
CA GLU A 172 2.37 33.35 1.98
C GLU A 172 2.12 32.20 1.02
N VAL A 173 1.03 31.48 1.21
CA VAL A 173 0.56 30.38 0.34
C VAL A 173 -0.92 30.59 0.06
N PRO A 174 -1.46 30.02 -1.05
CA PRO A 174 -2.88 30.10 -1.33
C PRO A 174 -3.73 29.52 -0.20
N GLU A 175 -4.88 30.14 0.09
CA GLU A 175 -5.85 29.51 0.98
C GLU A 175 -6.50 28.31 0.29
N VAL A 176 -6.55 27.20 1.02
CA VAL A 176 -7.17 25.98 0.54
C VAL A 176 -8.68 26.07 0.72
N ALA A 177 -9.43 25.95 -0.37
CA ALA A 177 -10.89 25.94 -0.33
C ALA A 177 -11.44 24.60 0.21
N MET A 178 -12.49 24.68 1.02
CA MET A 178 -13.29 23.52 1.39
C MET A 178 -13.99 22.97 0.15
N GLU A 179 -13.92 21.65 -0.02
CA GLU A 179 -14.61 20.96 -1.11
C GLU A 179 -15.92 20.36 -0.60
N PRO A 180 -17.02 20.45 -1.36
CA PRO A 180 -18.23 19.71 -1.04
C PRO A 180 -17.96 18.19 -1.13
N PRO A 181 -18.73 17.37 -0.41
CA PRO A 181 -18.65 15.92 -0.53
C PRO A 181 -18.83 15.44 -1.97
N VAL A 182 -18.19 14.32 -2.32
CA VAL A 182 -18.33 13.70 -3.64
C VAL A 182 -19.79 13.30 -3.87
N SER A 183 -20.38 13.72 -4.99
CA SER A 183 -21.75 13.39 -5.37
C SER A 183 -21.82 11.98 -5.99
N PHE A 184 -21.58 10.97 -5.17
CA PHE A 184 -21.62 9.58 -5.61
C PHE A 184 -23.00 9.21 -6.18
N GLY A 185 -23.00 8.49 -7.31
CA GLY A 185 -24.24 8.05 -7.97
C GLY A 185 -24.95 9.11 -8.83
N SER A 186 -24.45 10.34 -8.87
CA SER A 186 -24.85 11.33 -9.89
C SER A 186 -24.58 10.82 -11.30
N ASP A 187 -25.22 11.42 -12.31
CA ASP A 187 -25.04 11.00 -13.69
C ASP A 187 -23.63 11.30 -14.20
N GLU A 188 -23.03 12.41 -13.76
CA GLU A 188 -21.63 12.76 -14.02
C GLU A 188 -20.67 11.76 -13.37
N TYR A 189 -20.96 11.33 -12.13
CA TYR A 189 -20.18 10.29 -11.47
C TYR A 189 -20.28 8.95 -12.21
N LYS A 190 -21.48 8.53 -12.62
CA LYS A 190 -21.67 7.30 -13.41
C LYS A 190 -20.94 7.38 -14.75
N ALA A 191 -20.96 8.53 -15.41
CA ALA A 191 -20.23 8.76 -16.66
C ALA A 191 -18.71 8.65 -16.46
N MET A 192 -18.19 9.17 -15.35
CA MET A 192 -16.79 8.99 -14.94
C MET A 192 -16.46 7.51 -14.72
N ILE A 193 -17.29 6.79 -13.95
CA ILE A 193 -17.11 5.35 -13.68
C ILE A 193 -17.17 4.52 -14.96
N ALA A 194 -18.03 4.86 -15.93
CA ALA A 194 -18.14 4.15 -17.19
C ALA A 194 -16.83 4.18 -18.02
N LYS A 195 -16.01 5.23 -17.87
CA LYS A 195 -14.69 5.31 -18.51
C LYS A 195 -13.69 4.27 -17.99
N SER A 196 -13.95 3.68 -16.81
CA SER A 196 -13.07 2.65 -16.24
C SER A 196 -13.03 1.36 -17.05
N LEU A 197 -14.05 1.08 -17.88
CA LEU A 197 -14.17 -0.18 -18.60
C LEU A 197 -13.24 -0.21 -19.82
N LEU A 198 -11.96 -0.47 -19.59
CA LEU A 198 -10.93 -0.52 -20.63
C LEU A 198 -11.17 -1.65 -21.64
N ASN A 199 -11.63 -2.81 -21.17
CA ASN A 199 -12.06 -3.91 -22.03
C ASN A 199 -13.10 -4.77 -21.32
N LYS A 200 -14.18 -5.13 -22.02
CA LYS A 200 -15.20 -6.08 -21.53
C LYS A 200 -14.66 -7.51 -21.43
N GLY A 201 -13.72 -7.87 -22.30
CA GLY A 201 -13.17 -9.22 -22.39
C GLY A 201 -14.17 -10.25 -22.86
N ASN A 202 -13.74 -11.51 -22.92
CA ASN A 202 -14.60 -12.68 -22.99
C ASN A 202 -15.28 -12.86 -21.64
N ASN A 203 -16.60 -12.84 -21.63
CA ASN A 203 -17.38 -12.82 -20.41
C ASN A 203 -17.79 -14.21 -19.90
N LYS A 204 -17.45 -15.29 -20.61
CA LYS A 204 -17.99 -16.63 -20.34
C LYS A 204 -17.70 -17.11 -18.93
N ARG A 205 -16.45 -16.95 -18.46
CA ARG A 205 -16.03 -17.39 -17.11
C ARG A 205 -16.67 -16.54 -16.02
N LEU A 206 -16.63 -15.20 -16.15
CA LEU A 206 -17.23 -14.29 -15.17
C LEU A 206 -18.76 -14.48 -15.08
N LYS A 207 -19.44 -14.68 -16.21
CA LYS A 207 -20.86 -15.05 -16.22
C LYS A 207 -21.13 -16.39 -15.58
N THR A 208 -20.27 -17.38 -15.78
CA THR A 208 -20.43 -18.68 -15.14
C THR A 208 -20.35 -18.55 -13.62
N ALA A 209 -19.42 -17.75 -13.09
CA ALA A 209 -19.36 -17.44 -11.66
C ALA A 209 -20.61 -16.70 -11.17
N ILE A 210 -21.10 -15.69 -11.90
CA ILE A 210 -22.37 -15.00 -11.58
C ILE A 210 -23.56 -15.98 -11.56
N GLU A 211 -23.65 -16.88 -12.54
CA GLU A 211 -24.72 -17.86 -12.63
C GLU A 211 -24.64 -18.91 -11.50
N LYS A 212 -23.42 -19.34 -11.10
CA LYS A 212 -23.20 -20.18 -9.90
C LYS A 212 -23.73 -19.47 -8.64
N ALA A 213 -23.31 -18.23 -8.44
CA ALA A 213 -23.71 -17.41 -7.30
C ALA A 213 -25.24 -17.31 -7.17
N GLN A 214 -25.93 -17.06 -8.28
CA GLN A 214 -27.40 -16.94 -8.32
C GLN A 214 -28.12 -18.26 -8.06
N ARG A 215 -27.50 -19.40 -8.37
CA ARG A 215 -28.05 -20.73 -8.05
C ARG A 215 -27.84 -21.10 -6.58
N GLY A 216 -27.01 -20.36 -5.84
CA GLY A 216 -26.63 -20.66 -4.46
C GLY A 216 -25.45 -21.63 -4.36
N GLU A 217 -24.72 -21.86 -5.45
CA GLU A 217 -23.46 -22.61 -5.40
C GLU A 217 -22.35 -21.72 -4.84
N ASP A 218 -21.37 -22.33 -4.18
CA ASP A 218 -20.23 -21.61 -3.63
C ASP A 218 -19.43 -20.91 -4.74
N VAL A 219 -19.17 -19.62 -4.52
CA VAL A 219 -18.36 -18.77 -5.40
C VAL A 219 -17.33 -18.03 -4.58
N THR A 220 -16.05 -18.30 -4.85
CA THR A 220 -14.96 -17.61 -4.17
C THR A 220 -14.38 -16.49 -5.04
N ILE A 221 -14.29 -15.29 -4.48
CA ILE A 221 -13.68 -14.12 -5.12
C ILE A 221 -12.36 -13.81 -4.43
N ALA A 222 -11.28 -13.88 -5.19
CA ALA A 222 -9.92 -13.65 -4.73
C ALA A 222 -9.34 -12.34 -5.27
N TYR A 223 -8.51 -11.68 -4.45
CA TYR A 223 -7.82 -10.45 -4.80
C TYR A 223 -6.32 -10.59 -4.51
N ILE A 224 -5.47 -10.36 -5.50
CA ILE A 224 -4.01 -10.39 -5.36
C ILE A 224 -3.40 -9.10 -5.90
N GLY A 225 -2.51 -8.49 -5.11
CA GLY A 225 -1.88 -7.23 -5.49
C GLY A 225 -0.92 -6.64 -4.46
N GLY A 226 -0.65 -5.35 -4.60
CA GLY A 226 0.20 -4.56 -3.72
C GLY A 226 -0.52 -3.98 -2.49
N SER A 227 -0.04 -2.81 -2.01
CA SER A 227 -0.55 -2.16 -0.79
C SER A 227 -1.99 -1.66 -0.93
N ILE A 228 -2.41 -1.21 -2.12
CA ILE A 228 -3.80 -0.80 -2.37
C ILE A 228 -4.74 -2.00 -2.22
N THR A 229 -4.30 -3.17 -2.71
CA THR A 229 -5.01 -4.44 -2.52
C THR A 229 -4.94 -4.93 -1.07
N GLN A 230 -3.86 -4.67 -0.33
CA GLN A 230 -3.80 -4.94 1.12
C GLN A 230 -4.88 -4.12 1.86
N GLY A 231 -5.15 -2.91 1.38
CA GLY A 231 -6.13 -1.98 1.93
C GLY A 231 -5.49 -0.71 2.49
N ALA A 232 -4.21 -0.45 2.25
CA ALA A 232 -3.49 0.70 2.78
C ALA A 232 -4.28 2.00 2.57
N ALA A 233 -4.38 2.79 3.65
CA ALA A 233 -5.17 4.01 3.77
C ALA A 233 -6.71 3.89 3.68
N ALA A 234 -7.27 2.70 3.47
CA ALA A 234 -8.64 2.44 3.90
C ALA A 234 -8.71 2.44 5.44
N LYS A 235 -9.83 2.93 5.98
CA LYS A 235 -10.02 3.12 7.42
C LYS A 235 -11.44 2.72 7.81
N PRO A 236 -11.69 1.55 8.44
CA PRO A 236 -10.70 0.52 8.79
C PRO A 236 -10.08 -0.18 7.59
N ILE A 237 -8.81 -0.58 7.71
CA ILE A 237 -8.01 -1.11 6.61
C ILE A 237 -8.59 -2.39 5.99
N ASN A 238 -9.12 -3.29 6.81
CA ASN A 238 -9.63 -4.60 6.39
C ASN A 238 -11.03 -4.55 5.76
N THR A 239 -11.87 -3.58 6.12
CA THR A 239 -13.30 -3.56 5.74
C THR A 239 -13.75 -2.36 4.90
N ASN A 240 -12.97 -1.30 4.82
CA ASN A 240 -13.22 -0.18 3.90
C ASN A 240 -12.33 -0.19 2.66
N CYS A 241 -11.46 -1.19 2.51
CA CYS A 241 -10.68 -1.40 1.31
C CYS A 241 -11.55 -1.87 0.13
N TYR A 242 -11.08 -1.61 -1.09
CA TYR A 242 -11.80 -1.96 -2.30
C TYR A 242 -12.07 -3.47 -2.44
N PRO A 243 -11.17 -4.40 -2.05
CA PRO A 243 -11.43 -5.84 -2.20
C PRO A 243 -12.65 -6.28 -1.40
N TYR A 244 -12.70 -5.92 -0.11
CA TYR A 244 -13.80 -6.29 0.77
C TYR A 244 -15.12 -5.66 0.31
N LYS A 245 -15.11 -4.37 -0.02
CA LYS A 245 -16.30 -3.65 -0.48
C LYS A 245 -16.79 -4.17 -1.85
N ALA A 246 -15.90 -4.51 -2.77
CA ALA A 246 -16.26 -5.10 -4.06
C ALA A 246 -16.80 -6.53 -3.92
N TYR A 247 -16.24 -7.33 -3.00
CA TYR A 247 -16.80 -8.62 -2.60
C TYR A 247 -18.23 -8.47 -2.08
N LEU A 248 -18.47 -7.55 -1.13
CA LEU A 248 -19.82 -7.29 -0.61
C LEU A 248 -20.78 -6.82 -1.70
N LYS A 249 -20.31 -6.02 -2.65
CA LYS A 249 -21.12 -5.60 -3.81
C LYS A 249 -21.49 -6.78 -4.70
N PHE A 250 -20.55 -7.66 -5.02
CA PHE A 250 -20.85 -8.88 -5.76
C PHE A 250 -21.85 -9.77 -5.00
N LYS A 251 -21.65 -9.93 -3.68
CA LYS A 251 -22.53 -10.68 -2.78
C LYS A 251 -23.96 -10.15 -2.83
N ASP A 252 -24.15 -8.84 -2.70
CA ASP A 252 -25.44 -8.15 -2.79
C ASP A 252 -26.10 -8.31 -4.18
N MET A 253 -25.31 -8.21 -5.25
CA MET A 253 -25.82 -8.26 -6.62
C MET A 253 -26.23 -9.64 -7.13
N PHE A 254 -25.54 -10.69 -6.65
CA PHE A 254 -25.61 -12.03 -7.26
C PHE A 254 -25.75 -13.18 -6.26
N GLY A 255 -25.46 -12.98 -4.98
CA GLY A 255 -25.60 -14.01 -3.96
C GLY A 255 -27.05 -14.43 -3.75
N LYS A 256 -27.27 -15.71 -3.46
CA LYS A 256 -28.61 -16.25 -3.21
C LYS A 256 -28.95 -16.12 -1.72
N ASP A 257 -30.21 -15.80 -1.40
CA ASP A 257 -30.74 -15.81 -0.02
C ASP A 257 -29.86 -15.05 1.00
N GLY A 258 -29.36 -13.87 0.61
CA GLY A 258 -28.46 -13.05 1.44
C GLY A 258 -26.97 -13.24 1.12
N GLY A 259 -26.62 -14.20 0.28
CA GLY A 259 -25.30 -14.35 -0.34
C GLY A 259 -24.25 -15.04 0.52
N GLU A 260 -24.66 -15.94 1.42
CA GLU A 260 -23.74 -16.75 2.24
C GLU A 260 -22.91 -17.74 1.40
N ASN A 261 -23.31 -17.99 0.16
CA ASN A 261 -22.56 -18.80 -0.81
C ASN A 261 -21.41 -18.04 -1.49
N ILE A 262 -21.16 -16.77 -1.13
CA ILE A 262 -20.09 -15.97 -1.71
C ILE A 262 -18.96 -15.85 -0.69
N HIS A 263 -17.77 -16.30 -1.07
CA HIS A 263 -16.59 -16.36 -0.23
C HIS A 263 -15.55 -15.34 -0.69
N TYR A 264 -14.72 -14.90 0.24
CA TYR A 264 -13.78 -13.80 0.05
C TYR A 264 -12.36 -14.24 0.41
N VAL A 265 -11.41 -13.92 -0.49
CA VAL A 265 -9.97 -14.07 -0.23
C VAL A 265 -9.25 -12.80 -0.66
N LYS A 266 -8.44 -12.21 0.22
CA LYS A 266 -7.58 -11.06 -0.09
C LYS A 266 -6.16 -11.34 0.32
N ALA A 267 -5.26 -11.16 -0.64
CA ALA A 267 -3.83 -11.32 -0.47
C ALA A 267 -3.06 -10.15 -1.10
N GLY A 268 -3.12 -8.98 -0.46
CA GLY A 268 -2.31 -7.83 -0.82
C GLY A 268 -1.04 -7.75 0.03
N VAL A 269 0.11 -7.51 -0.58
CA VAL A 269 1.38 -7.32 0.14
C VAL A 269 2.05 -6.02 -0.30
N GLY A 270 2.15 -5.07 0.62
CA GLY A 270 2.58 -3.71 0.34
C GLY A 270 3.96 -3.60 -0.32
N GLY A 271 4.07 -2.77 -1.36
CA GLY A 271 5.34 -2.51 -2.04
C GLY A 271 5.90 -3.69 -2.84
N THR A 272 5.12 -4.72 -3.15
CA THR A 272 5.63 -5.92 -3.84
C THR A 272 5.12 -6.02 -5.28
N PRO A 273 5.96 -6.43 -6.24
CA PRO A 273 5.56 -6.65 -7.63
C PRO A 273 4.91 -8.02 -7.84
N SER A 274 4.37 -8.25 -9.03
CA SER A 274 3.83 -9.54 -9.49
C SER A 274 4.86 -10.67 -9.45
N GLU A 275 6.17 -10.35 -9.48
CA GLU A 275 7.26 -11.30 -9.27
C GLU A 275 7.19 -11.98 -7.90
N LEU A 276 6.87 -11.26 -6.82
CA LEU A 276 6.58 -11.90 -5.53
C LEU A 276 5.18 -12.53 -5.55
N GLY A 277 4.20 -11.85 -6.15
CA GLY A 277 2.81 -12.29 -6.25
C GLY A 277 2.64 -13.70 -6.80
N ILE A 278 3.40 -14.05 -7.85
CA ILE A 278 3.32 -15.37 -8.47
C ILE A 278 3.92 -16.49 -7.60
N ILE A 279 4.95 -16.18 -6.81
CA ILE A 279 5.57 -17.11 -5.86
C ILE A 279 4.57 -17.45 -4.75
N ARG A 280 3.92 -16.43 -4.19
CA ARG A 280 3.00 -16.57 -3.05
C ARG A 280 1.57 -16.95 -3.41
N TYR A 281 1.20 -16.98 -4.70
CA TYR A 281 -0.17 -17.28 -5.14
C TYR A 281 -0.75 -18.58 -4.56
N GLY A 282 0.04 -19.66 -4.52
CA GLY A 282 -0.40 -20.95 -3.97
C GLY A 282 -0.73 -20.86 -2.47
N ARG A 283 0.18 -20.28 -1.69
CA ARG A 283 0.02 -20.09 -0.25
C ARG A 283 -1.12 -19.12 0.08
N ASP A 284 -1.14 -17.97 -0.56
CA ASP A 284 -1.99 -16.85 -0.09
C ASP A 284 -3.41 -16.87 -0.67
N ILE A 285 -3.56 -17.29 -1.93
CA ILE A 285 -4.86 -17.35 -2.61
C ILE A 285 -5.45 -18.75 -2.56
N LEU A 286 -4.67 -19.77 -2.94
CA LEU A 286 -5.16 -21.14 -2.96
C LEU A 286 -5.13 -21.79 -1.57
N LYS A 287 -4.52 -21.13 -0.56
CA LYS A 287 -4.33 -21.67 0.80
C LYS A 287 -3.77 -23.10 0.73
N ASP A 288 -2.73 -23.26 -0.07
CA ASP A 288 -2.04 -24.53 -0.35
C ASP A 288 -2.94 -25.65 -0.93
N GLY A 289 -4.02 -25.26 -1.61
CA GLY A 289 -4.93 -26.15 -2.33
C GLY A 289 -6.33 -26.26 -1.71
N GLU A 290 -6.54 -25.67 -0.52
CA GLU A 290 -7.83 -25.67 0.18
C GLU A 290 -8.86 -24.71 -0.45
N VAL A 291 -8.41 -23.74 -1.25
CA VAL A 291 -9.27 -22.76 -1.91
C VAL A 291 -9.13 -22.81 -3.43
N GLU A 292 -10.26 -22.93 -4.12
CA GLU A 292 -10.36 -22.80 -5.59
C GLU A 292 -11.17 -21.53 -5.94
N PRO A 293 -10.54 -20.40 -6.29
CA PRO A 293 -11.26 -19.17 -6.60
C PRO A 293 -12.00 -19.28 -7.94
N ASP A 294 -13.21 -18.73 -8.05
CA ASP A 294 -13.97 -18.61 -9.30
C ASP A 294 -13.67 -17.31 -10.05
N ILE A 295 -13.29 -16.27 -9.31
CA ILE A 295 -12.93 -14.96 -9.83
C ILE A 295 -11.65 -14.51 -9.14
N VAL A 296 -10.65 -14.07 -9.89
CA VAL A 296 -9.42 -13.47 -9.36
C VAL A 296 -9.22 -12.07 -9.94
N ILE A 297 -9.11 -11.07 -9.07
CA ILE A 297 -8.75 -9.70 -9.42
C ILE A 297 -7.23 -9.56 -9.23
N VAL A 298 -6.53 -9.12 -10.28
CA VAL A 298 -5.07 -8.96 -10.30
C VAL A 298 -4.73 -7.47 -10.44
N GLU A 299 -4.07 -6.90 -9.42
CA GLU A 299 -3.77 -5.47 -9.30
C GLU A 299 -2.29 -5.25 -8.95
N PHE A 300 -1.47 -4.94 -9.96
CA PHE A 300 -0.04 -4.67 -9.79
C PHE A 300 0.46 -3.46 -10.61
N ALA A 301 -0.46 -2.69 -11.19
CA ALA A 301 -0.14 -1.65 -12.16
C ALA A 301 0.74 -0.53 -11.61
N VAL A 302 0.78 -0.35 -10.30
CA VAL A 302 1.61 0.67 -9.65
C VAL A 302 2.80 0.08 -8.89
N ASN A 303 2.97 -1.25 -8.90
CA ASN A 303 4.05 -1.96 -8.20
C ASN A 303 5.05 -2.64 -9.14
N ASP A 304 4.62 -3.05 -10.33
CA ASP A 304 5.43 -3.82 -11.30
C ASP A 304 6.61 -3.05 -11.93
N GLU A 305 6.92 -1.85 -11.45
CA GLU A 305 8.21 -1.24 -11.78
C GLU A 305 9.36 -2.02 -11.15
N GLY A 306 9.12 -2.63 -9.99
CA GLY A 306 10.06 -3.51 -9.30
C GLY A 306 10.14 -4.95 -9.82
N ASP A 307 9.33 -5.34 -10.81
CA ASP A 307 9.47 -6.66 -11.48
C ASP A 307 10.71 -6.65 -12.39
N GLU A 308 11.71 -7.50 -12.10
CA GLU A 308 12.95 -7.61 -12.88
C GLU A 308 12.66 -8.06 -14.32
N THR A 309 11.55 -8.77 -14.52
CA THR A 309 11.16 -9.33 -15.83
C THR A 309 10.33 -8.37 -16.70
N LYS A 310 9.94 -7.21 -16.15
CA LYS A 310 9.13 -6.19 -16.84
C LYS A 310 7.85 -6.75 -17.47
N GLY A 311 7.18 -7.69 -16.79
CA GLY A 311 5.84 -8.18 -17.13
C GLY A 311 5.74 -9.69 -17.41
N ILE A 312 6.85 -10.43 -17.49
CA ILE A 312 6.82 -11.91 -17.65
C ILE A 312 6.17 -12.54 -16.42
N CYS A 313 6.52 -12.09 -15.21
CA CYS A 313 5.90 -12.55 -13.97
C CYS A 313 4.39 -12.24 -13.93
N TYR A 314 3.99 -11.05 -14.39
CA TYR A 314 2.58 -10.67 -14.46
C TYR A 314 1.77 -11.56 -15.42
N GLU A 315 2.27 -11.78 -16.64
CA GLU A 315 1.61 -12.67 -17.60
C GLU A 315 1.61 -14.12 -17.12
N SER A 316 2.73 -14.59 -16.56
CA SER A 316 2.86 -15.90 -15.93
C SER A 316 1.82 -16.11 -14.83
N LEU A 317 1.59 -15.11 -13.96
CA LEU A 317 0.58 -15.15 -12.91
C LEU A 317 -0.82 -15.26 -13.51
N CYS A 318 -1.15 -14.44 -14.50
CA CYS A 318 -2.44 -14.51 -15.19
C CYS A 318 -2.66 -15.89 -15.81
N LEU A 319 -1.67 -16.43 -16.52
CA LEU A 319 -1.74 -17.76 -17.12
C LEU A 319 -1.84 -18.88 -16.10
N LYS A 320 -1.15 -18.76 -14.96
CA LYS A 320 -1.24 -19.72 -13.85
C LYS A 320 -2.67 -19.82 -13.34
N ILE A 321 -3.29 -18.67 -13.07
CA ILE A 321 -4.69 -18.58 -12.63
C ILE A 321 -5.64 -19.14 -13.71
N LEU A 322 -5.49 -18.70 -14.97
CA LEU A 322 -6.37 -19.12 -16.06
C LEU A 322 -6.29 -20.62 -16.38
N SER A 323 -5.17 -21.26 -16.05
CA SER A 323 -4.92 -22.69 -16.27
C SER A 323 -5.42 -23.58 -15.12
N SER A 324 -5.90 -23.00 -14.02
CA SER A 324 -6.51 -23.77 -12.93
C SER A 324 -7.67 -24.62 -13.41
N LYS A 325 -7.84 -25.80 -12.80
CA LYS A 325 -8.82 -26.82 -13.19
C LYS A 325 -10.25 -26.28 -13.28
N ASN A 326 -10.62 -25.42 -12.34
CA ASN A 326 -11.94 -24.79 -12.24
C ASN A 326 -12.13 -23.59 -13.19
N LYS A 327 -11.10 -23.21 -13.96
CA LYS A 327 -11.14 -22.17 -15.00
C LYS A 327 -11.72 -20.83 -14.48
N PRO A 328 -11.07 -20.18 -13.51
CA PRO A 328 -11.53 -18.90 -12.97
C PRO A 328 -11.59 -17.80 -14.02
N ALA A 329 -12.48 -16.83 -13.78
CA ALA A 329 -12.40 -15.54 -14.42
C ALA A 329 -11.22 -14.75 -13.84
N VAL A 330 -10.46 -14.07 -14.72
CA VAL A 330 -9.39 -13.14 -14.31
C VAL A 330 -9.77 -11.74 -14.74
N ILE A 331 -9.77 -10.81 -13.79
CA ILE A 331 -10.04 -9.39 -14.02
C ILE A 331 -8.76 -8.62 -13.73
N LEU A 332 -8.29 -7.84 -14.69
CA LEU A 332 -7.12 -6.98 -14.49
C LEU A 332 -7.59 -5.60 -14.01
N LEU A 333 -7.08 -5.15 -12.88
CA LEU A 333 -7.38 -3.83 -12.33
C LEU A 333 -6.12 -2.96 -12.36
N PHE A 334 -6.22 -1.79 -12.99
CA PHE A 334 -5.12 -0.83 -13.11
C PHE A 334 -5.35 0.35 -12.16
N ALA A 335 -4.75 0.29 -10.97
CA ALA A 335 -4.69 1.41 -10.04
C ALA A 335 -3.82 2.56 -10.59
N VAL A 336 -3.81 3.69 -9.88
CA VAL A 336 -3.08 4.90 -10.28
C VAL A 336 -2.56 5.63 -9.04
N PHE A 337 -1.35 6.17 -9.13
CA PHE A 337 -0.77 7.03 -8.08
C PHE A 337 -1.19 8.49 -8.24
N MET A 338 -0.95 9.29 -7.20
CA MET A 338 -1.32 10.71 -7.15
C MET A 338 -0.74 11.53 -8.31
N ASN A 339 0.43 11.14 -8.82
CA ASN A 339 1.10 11.76 -9.96
C ASN A 339 0.59 11.24 -11.33
N ASP A 340 -0.59 10.61 -11.36
CA ASP A 340 -1.25 10.05 -12.55
C ASP A 340 -0.51 8.88 -13.22
N TRP A 341 0.49 8.33 -12.54
CA TRP A 341 1.35 7.26 -13.06
C TRP A 341 0.80 5.86 -12.75
N ASN A 342 0.94 4.96 -13.73
CA ASN A 342 0.81 3.51 -13.59
C ASN A 342 1.46 2.81 -14.81
N LEU A 343 1.44 1.47 -14.80
CA LEU A 343 1.97 0.58 -15.85
C LEU A 343 0.88 -0.06 -16.71
N GLN A 344 -0.29 0.58 -16.85
CA GLN A 344 -1.38 0.06 -17.68
C GLN A 344 -0.94 -0.25 -19.12
N ASP A 345 -0.09 0.59 -19.72
CA ASP A 345 0.39 0.37 -21.09
C ASP A 345 1.33 -0.85 -21.21
N ARG A 346 2.09 -1.15 -20.15
CA ARG A 346 2.95 -2.34 -20.06
C ARG A 346 2.13 -3.62 -19.88
N LEU A 347 1.08 -3.57 -19.05
CA LEU A 347 0.39 -4.77 -18.55
C LEU A 347 -0.93 -5.08 -19.31
N SER A 348 -1.63 -4.08 -19.84
CA SER A 348 -2.86 -4.29 -20.63
C SER A 348 -2.70 -5.13 -21.90
N PRO A 349 -1.52 -5.23 -22.56
CA PRO A 349 -1.31 -6.19 -23.64
C PRO A 349 -1.66 -7.64 -23.24
N VAL A 350 -1.44 -8.04 -21.98
CA VAL A 350 -1.83 -9.38 -21.47
C VAL A 350 -3.35 -9.55 -21.53
N GLY A 351 -4.11 -8.57 -21.04
CA GLY A 351 -5.57 -8.60 -21.08
C GLY A 351 -6.12 -8.55 -22.50
N LYS A 352 -5.52 -7.77 -23.40
CA LYS A 352 -5.88 -7.77 -24.83
C LYS A 352 -5.60 -9.12 -25.48
N HIS A 353 -4.44 -9.72 -25.17
CA HIS A 353 -4.02 -10.99 -25.73
C HIS A 353 -5.00 -12.09 -25.36
N TYR A 354 -5.29 -12.31 -24.07
CA TYR A 354 -6.20 -13.39 -23.63
C TYR A 354 -7.69 -12.99 -23.62
N ASN A 355 -8.02 -11.79 -24.11
CA ASN A 355 -9.36 -11.21 -24.09
C ASN A 355 -9.96 -11.19 -22.66
N LEU A 356 -9.22 -10.64 -21.69
CA LEU A 356 -9.64 -10.56 -20.28
C LEU A 356 -10.41 -9.27 -20.02
N PRO A 357 -11.39 -9.28 -19.08
CA PRO A 357 -11.96 -8.07 -18.52
C PRO A 357 -10.89 -7.18 -17.89
N MET A 358 -10.93 -5.89 -18.19
CA MET A 358 -9.97 -4.90 -17.72
C MET A 358 -10.67 -3.65 -17.20
N VAL A 359 -10.33 -3.27 -15.96
CA VAL A 359 -10.82 -2.07 -15.29
C VAL A 359 -9.66 -1.11 -15.03
N SER A 360 -9.75 0.10 -15.54
CA SER A 360 -8.77 1.17 -15.34
C SER A 360 -9.31 2.22 -14.39
N ILE A 361 -8.70 2.34 -13.22
CA ILE A 361 -8.99 3.45 -12.31
C ILE A 361 -8.43 4.75 -12.90
N LYS A 362 -7.26 4.66 -13.56
CA LYS A 362 -6.64 5.80 -14.25
C LYS A 362 -7.59 6.45 -15.25
N ASP A 363 -8.21 5.67 -16.13
CA ASP A 363 -9.09 6.17 -17.19
C ASP A 363 -10.40 6.74 -16.61
N ALA A 364 -10.82 6.27 -15.43
CA ALA A 364 -11.95 6.84 -14.71
C ALA A 364 -11.63 8.24 -14.14
N VAL A 365 -10.50 8.39 -13.45
CA VAL A 365 -10.27 9.57 -12.59
C VAL A 365 -9.28 10.60 -13.12
N VAL A 366 -8.28 10.24 -13.93
CA VAL A 366 -7.16 11.16 -14.21
C VAL A 366 -7.58 12.40 -15.01
N GLU A 367 -8.39 12.23 -16.05
CA GLU A 367 -8.83 13.34 -16.90
C GLU A 367 -9.53 14.43 -16.08
N GLN A 368 -10.41 14.03 -15.15
CA GLN A 368 -11.20 14.97 -14.36
C GLN A 368 -10.42 15.73 -13.27
N PHE A 369 -9.23 15.25 -12.90
CA PHE A 369 -8.42 15.87 -11.85
C PHE A 369 -7.87 17.24 -12.25
N SER A 370 -7.69 17.48 -13.55
CA SER A 370 -7.24 18.76 -14.10
C SER A 370 -8.37 19.77 -14.34
N LEU A 371 -9.63 19.33 -14.27
CA LEU A 371 -10.80 20.15 -14.58
C LEU A 371 -11.21 21.01 -13.39
N ARG A 372 -11.93 22.10 -13.65
CA ARG A 372 -12.62 22.86 -12.59
C ARG A 372 -13.91 22.13 -12.19
N LYS A 373 -14.42 22.39 -10.97
CA LYS A 373 -15.69 21.83 -10.47
C LYS A 373 -16.89 22.05 -11.41
N SER A 374 -16.90 23.13 -12.19
CA SER A 374 -17.97 23.44 -13.17
C SER A 374 -17.83 22.70 -14.50
N GLU A 375 -16.64 22.18 -14.81
CA GLU A 375 -16.30 21.52 -16.08
C GLU A 375 -16.13 20.00 -15.90
N GLY A 376 -16.15 19.54 -14.65
CA GLY A 376 -15.80 18.20 -14.23
C GLY A 376 -15.31 18.23 -12.79
N ASN A 377 -14.27 17.47 -12.46
CA ASN A 377 -13.74 17.37 -11.10
C ASN A 377 -14.73 16.80 -10.05
N ILE A 378 -15.46 15.75 -10.41
CA ILE A 378 -16.46 15.09 -9.57
C ILE A 378 -15.86 14.61 -8.25
N ILE A 379 -14.62 14.13 -8.27
CA ILE A 379 -13.82 13.80 -7.09
C ILE A 379 -12.45 14.45 -7.26
N SER A 380 -12.06 15.32 -6.33
CA SER A 380 -10.74 15.94 -6.40
C SER A 380 -9.66 14.91 -6.09
N LYS A 381 -8.41 15.18 -6.48
CA LYS A 381 -7.32 14.31 -6.04
C LYS A 381 -7.26 14.24 -4.50
N ARG A 382 -7.48 15.35 -3.77
CA ARG A 382 -7.48 15.37 -2.29
C ARG A 382 -8.57 14.49 -1.68
N GLN A 383 -9.72 14.37 -2.34
CA GLN A 383 -10.77 13.45 -1.94
C GLN A 383 -10.41 12.00 -2.29
N PHE A 384 -9.73 11.77 -3.42
CA PHE A 384 -9.35 10.42 -3.85
C PHE A 384 -8.16 9.83 -3.10
N PHE A 385 -7.10 10.61 -2.85
CA PHE A 385 -5.81 10.14 -2.32
C PHE A 385 -5.60 10.56 -0.86
N TYR A 386 -5.17 9.61 -0.03
CA TYR A 386 -4.77 9.83 1.35
C TYR A 386 -3.31 10.31 1.47
N ASP A 387 -2.44 9.73 0.65
CA ASP A 387 -1.04 10.14 0.48
C ASP A 387 -0.66 10.08 -1.01
N ILE A 388 0.62 10.23 -1.35
CA ILE A 388 1.07 10.22 -2.75
C ILE A 388 0.82 8.88 -3.49
N PHE A 389 0.47 7.81 -2.78
CA PHE A 389 0.29 6.46 -3.30
C PHE A 389 -1.15 5.95 -3.16
N HIS A 390 -1.74 6.11 -1.98
CA HIS A 390 -2.88 5.31 -1.55
C HIS A 390 -4.21 6.07 -1.61
N PRO A 391 -5.30 5.42 -2.06
CA PRO A 391 -6.64 6.01 -2.02
C PRO A 391 -7.17 6.20 -0.59
N THR A 392 -8.04 7.20 -0.40
CA THR A 392 -8.90 7.31 0.80
C THR A 392 -10.04 6.28 0.74
N ASN A 393 -10.92 6.26 1.76
CA ASN A 393 -12.19 5.52 1.67
C ASN A 393 -13.04 5.92 0.45
N ASP A 394 -13.05 7.20 0.06
CA ASP A 394 -13.76 7.67 -1.14
C ASP A 394 -13.07 7.16 -2.42
N GLY A 395 -11.74 7.14 -2.45
CA GLY A 395 -10.98 6.56 -3.55
C GLY A 395 -11.21 5.04 -3.69
N HIS A 396 -11.20 4.30 -2.57
CA HIS A 396 -11.57 2.89 -2.56
C HIS A 396 -13.01 2.65 -3.03
N ARG A 397 -13.97 3.52 -2.66
CA ARG A 397 -15.33 3.47 -3.20
C ARG A 397 -15.36 3.64 -4.71
N VAL A 398 -14.59 4.58 -5.28
CA VAL A 398 -14.48 4.71 -6.74
C VAL A 398 -13.98 3.42 -7.39
N MET A 399 -12.98 2.75 -6.80
CA MET A 399 -12.49 1.46 -7.31
C MET A 399 -13.58 0.37 -7.28
N VAL A 400 -14.38 0.33 -6.22
CA VAL A 400 -15.52 -0.60 -6.07
C VAL A 400 -16.57 -0.33 -7.14
N ASP A 401 -16.96 0.94 -7.34
CA ASP A 401 -17.99 1.33 -8.30
C ASP A 401 -17.53 1.04 -9.75
N CYS A 402 -16.22 1.10 -10.03
CA CYS A 402 -15.64 0.66 -11.31
C CYS A 402 -15.76 -0.87 -11.52
N LEU A 403 -15.50 -1.68 -10.49
CA LEU A 403 -15.71 -3.14 -10.56
C LEU A 403 -17.20 -3.49 -10.67
N GLU A 404 -18.06 -2.82 -9.91
CA GLU A 404 -19.52 -2.95 -10.01
C GLU A 404 -20.00 -2.67 -11.43
N HIS A 405 -19.46 -1.62 -12.07
CA HIS A 405 -19.77 -1.31 -13.46
C HIS A 405 -19.43 -2.46 -14.42
N LEU A 406 -18.23 -3.07 -14.29
CA LEU A 406 -17.86 -4.26 -15.06
C LEU A 406 -18.84 -5.43 -14.81
N PHE A 407 -19.22 -5.69 -13.56
CA PHE A 407 -20.15 -6.77 -13.22
C PHE A 407 -21.54 -6.55 -13.84
N LEU A 408 -22.05 -5.31 -13.79
CA LEU A 408 -23.31 -4.92 -14.40
C LEU A 408 -23.28 -5.08 -15.93
N GLU A 409 -22.22 -4.61 -16.59
CA GLU A 409 -22.05 -4.74 -18.04
C GLU A 409 -21.94 -6.21 -18.46
N THR A 410 -21.25 -7.02 -17.66
CA THR A 410 -21.16 -8.46 -17.87
C THR A 410 -22.53 -9.13 -17.74
N LYS A 411 -23.30 -8.81 -16.70
CA LYS A 411 -24.66 -9.35 -16.49
C LYS A 411 -25.57 -9.07 -17.70
N LYS A 412 -25.52 -7.83 -18.23
CA LYS A 412 -26.34 -7.38 -19.37
C LYS A 412 -25.93 -8.00 -20.70
N ALA A 413 -24.65 -8.27 -20.91
CA ALA A 413 -24.13 -8.79 -22.17
C ALA A 413 -24.72 -10.17 -22.49
N VAL A 414 -24.67 -10.62 -23.75
CA VAL A 414 -24.93 -12.04 -24.09
C VAL A 414 -23.71 -12.86 -23.68
N LYS A 415 -23.91 -14.08 -23.15
CA LYS A 415 -22.78 -14.95 -22.76
C LYS A 415 -22.01 -15.40 -23.99
N ASP A 416 -20.69 -15.24 -23.96
CA ASP A 416 -19.83 -15.76 -25.01
C ASP A 416 -19.93 -17.28 -25.09
N ARG A 417 -20.02 -17.80 -26.31
CA ARG A 417 -20.16 -19.25 -26.56
C ARG A 417 -18.86 -19.98 -26.26
N ASP A 418 -17.75 -19.43 -26.74
CA ASP A 418 -16.43 -20.04 -26.62
C ASP A 418 -15.69 -19.50 -25.39
N ASP A 419 -14.85 -20.35 -24.80
CA ASP A 419 -13.95 -19.93 -23.72
C ASP A 419 -12.75 -19.16 -24.30
N ILE A 420 -12.00 -18.48 -23.45
CA ILE A 420 -10.72 -17.87 -23.84
C ILE A 420 -9.74 -18.93 -24.34
N ILE A 421 -8.87 -18.53 -25.26
CA ILE A 421 -7.78 -19.37 -25.78
C ILE A 421 -6.49 -18.97 -25.07
N ILE A 422 -5.96 -19.88 -24.24
CA ILE A 422 -4.71 -19.71 -23.50
C ILE A 422 -3.55 -20.53 -24.06
N ASP A 423 -3.83 -21.53 -24.90
CA ASP A 423 -2.82 -22.34 -25.58
C ASP A 423 -2.32 -21.62 -26.84
N LYS A 424 -1.56 -20.57 -26.62
CA LYS A 424 -0.93 -19.75 -27.66
C LYS A 424 0.34 -19.11 -27.09
N PRO A 425 1.29 -18.68 -27.94
CA PRO A 425 2.50 -18.03 -27.47
C PRO A 425 2.18 -16.81 -26.57
N PRO A 426 2.91 -16.61 -25.45
CA PRO A 426 2.71 -15.46 -24.58
C PRO A 426 3.06 -14.15 -25.28
N VAL A 427 2.48 -13.04 -24.82
CA VAL A 427 2.70 -11.71 -25.41
C VAL A 427 3.97 -11.02 -24.88
N ILE A 428 4.33 -11.31 -23.62
CA ILE A 428 5.54 -10.85 -22.93
C ILE A 428 6.40 -12.07 -22.58
N GLY A 429 5.83 -13.06 -21.88
CA GLY A 429 6.46 -14.32 -21.52
C GLY A 429 5.73 -15.08 -20.40
N ASP A 430 5.87 -16.40 -20.35
CA ASP A 430 5.18 -17.28 -19.39
C ASP A 430 6.12 -18.19 -18.59
N ARG A 431 7.43 -17.87 -18.58
CA ARG A 431 8.49 -18.70 -17.97
C ARG A 431 8.20 -19.10 -16.53
N PHE A 432 7.48 -18.27 -15.77
CA PHE A 432 7.19 -18.49 -14.35
C PHE A 432 5.79 -19.05 -14.08
N LYS A 433 5.01 -19.39 -15.11
CA LYS A 433 3.62 -19.85 -14.97
C LYS A 433 3.48 -21.03 -14.00
N ASN A 434 4.45 -21.96 -14.00
CA ASN A 434 4.47 -23.13 -13.14
C ASN A 434 5.40 -22.96 -11.93
N ILE A 435 5.62 -21.73 -11.47
CA ILE A 435 6.50 -21.49 -10.33
C ILE A 435 5.91 -22.06 -9.05
N HIS A 436 6.76 -22.60 -8.18
CA HIS A 436 6.43 -23.13 -6.87
C HIS A 436 7.29 -22.47 -5.81
N LEU A 437 6.71 -22.23 -4.62
CA LEU A 437 7.43 -21.75 -3.45
C LEU A 437 8.19 -22.92 -2.80
N ILE A 438 9.42 -22.65 -2.35
CA ILE A 438 10.19 -23.45 -1.41
C ILE A 438 10.61 -22.59 -0.23
N ASP A 439 10.41 -23.11 0.98
CA ASP A 439 10.86 -22.50 2.23
C ASP A 439 11.25 -23.58 3.25
N LYS A 440 11.49 -23.19 4.50
CA LYS A 440 11.95 -24.10 5.57
C LYS A 440 10.94 -25.19 5.93
N GLU A 441 9.67 -25.01 5.58
CA GLU A 441 8.62 -25.98 5.87
C GLU A 441 8.56 -27.09 4.80
N ASN A 442 8.71 -26.73 3.52
CA ASN A 442 8.34 -27.60 2.40
C ASN A 442 9.49 -28.05 1.48
N TYR A 443 10.75 -27.67 1.73
CA TYR A 443 11.87 -27.96 0.82
C TYR A 443 12.24 -29.43 0.63
N ARG A 444 11.95 -30.31 1.60
CA ARG A 444 12.60 -31.64 1.74
C ARG A 444 12.42 -32.58 0.54
N ASN A 445 11.35 -32.43 -0.24
CA ASN A 445 11.07 -33.26 -1.41
C ASN A 445 11.58 -32.68 -2.73
N VAL A 446 12.10 -31.44 -2.70
CA VAL A 446 12.42 -30.66 -3.90
C VAL A 446 13.91 -30.31 -3.95
N ALA A 447 14.50 -30.00 -2.79
CA ALA A 447 15.88 -29.58 -2.68
C ALA A 447 16.58 -30.27 -1.51
N THR A 448 17.90 -30.43 -1.62
CA THR A 448 18.76 -30.78 -0.49
C THR A 448 19.42 -29.51 0.03
N ILE A 449 19.16 -29.16 1.29
CA ILE A 449 19.67 -27.93 1.92
C ILE A 449 20.60 -28.29 3.07
N THR A 450 21.74 -27.60 3.14
CA THR A 450 22.64 -27.52 4.28
C THR A 450 22.67 -26.08 4.74
N GLU A 451 22.13 -25.78 5.91
CA GLU A 451 21.88 -24.41 6.37
C GLU A 451 23.16 -23.61 6.64
N GLY A 452 24.27 -24.29 6.96
CA GLY A 452 25.51 -23.63 7.38
C GLY A 452 25.24 -22.73 8.58
N SER A 453 25.57 -21.45 8.45
CA SER A 453 25.32 -20.43 9.47
C SER A 453 23.95 -19.74 9.37
N PHE A 454 23.01 -20.25 8.57
CA PHE A 454 21.65 -19.70 8.42
C PHE A 454 20.61 -20.53 9.19
N THR A 455 20.89 -20.84 10.45
CA THR A 455 20.08 -21.78 11.25
C THR A 455 18.93 -21.12 12.01
N GLN A 456 19.02 -19.80 12.23
CA GLN A 456 18.03 -19.05 13.00
C GLN A 456 16.75 -18.82 12.18
N THR A 457 15.73 -18.28 12.83
CA THR A 457 14.46 -17.87 12.20
C THR A 457 14.22 -16.41 12.54
N ASP A 458 14.06 -15.58 11.52
CA ASP A 458 13.69 -14.18 11.67
C ASP A 458 12.19 -14.06 11.97
N THR A 459 11.85 -13.26 12.98
CA THR A 459 10.47 -12.97 13.38
C THR A 459 10.07 -11.52 13.11
N ASP A 460 11.01 -10.66 12.72
CA ASP A 460 10.73 -9.30 12.26
C ASP A 460 10.45 -9.37 10.75
N LEU A 461 9.22 -9.71 10.40
CA LEU A 461 8.83 -9.97 9.01
C LEU A 461 7.93 -8.87 8.47
N GLN A 462 7.78 -8.83 7.14
CA GLN A 462 6.77 -7.97 6.56
C GLN A 462 5.39 -8.48 7.00
N MET A 463 4.60 -7.59 7.59
CA MET A 463 3.34 -7.91 8.22
C MET A 463 2.17 -7.34 7.40
N VAL A 464 1.13 -8.13 7.14
CA VAL A 464 0.00 -7.73 6.30
C VAL A 464 -1.36 -8.19 6.83
N GLU A 465 -2.40 -7.40 6.61
CA GLU A 465 -3.78 -7.81 6.84
C GLU A 465 -4.25 -8.70 5.68
N MET A 466 -4.64 -9.93 6.00
CA MET A 466 -5.17 -10.91 5.04
C MET A 466 -6.69 -11.00 5.17
N ASP A 467 -7.38 -11.25 4.06
CA ASP A 467 -8.83 -11.46 4.06
C ASP A 467 -9.57 -10.29 4.74
N ASP A 468 -10.52 -10.51 5.65
CA ASP A 468 -11.16 -9.44 6.44
C ASP A 468 -10.62 -9.38 7.87
N ASN A 469 -9.47 -10.01 8.12
CA ASN A 469 -8.83 -10.04 9.43
C ASN A 469 -8.18 -8.67 9.75
N PRO A 470 -8.54 -8.02 10.88
CA PRO A 470 -7.90 -6.77 11.30
C PRO A 470 -6.48 -6.98 11.87
N PHE A 471 -6.07 -8.22 12.11
CA PHE A 471 -4.74 -8.55 12.63
C PHE A 471 -3.75 -8.82 11.51
N LEU A 472 -2.50 -8.50 11.80
CA LEU A 472 -1.37 -8.68 10.90
C LEU A 472 -0.91 -10.15 10.86
N SER A 473 -0.62 -10.64 9.65
CA SER A 473 -0.03 -11.95 9.36
C SER A 473 1.39 -11.77 8.84
N PRO A 474 2.36 -12.58 9.28
CA PRO A 474 3.73 -12.51 8.79
C PRO A 474 3.87 -13.14 7.40
N GLU A 475 4.52 -12.42 6.49
CA GLU A 475 4.90 -12.94 5.19
C GLU A 475 6.20 -13.74 5.31
N PHE A 476 6.19 -14.98 4.80
CA PHE A 476 7.33 -15.92 4.80
C PHE A 476 7.90 -16.25 6.21
N PRO A 477 7.07 -16.79 7.12
CA PRO A 477 7.52 -17.16 8.48
C PRO A 477 8.51 -18.32 8.51
N PHE A 478 8.55 -19.15 7.47
CA PHE A 478 9.42 -20.33 7.39
C PHE A 478 10.76 -20.01 6.73
N ASN A 479 11.54 -19.14 7.36
CA ASN A 479 12.77 -18.58 6.79
C ASN A 479 14.06 -19.14 7.42
N TRP A 480 15.18 -18.82 6.79
CA TRP A 480 16.53 -19.07 7.29
C TRP A 480 17.26 -17.76 7.55
N MET A 481 17.68 -17.55 8.79
CA MET A 481 18.35 -16.33 9.21
C MET A 481 19.79 -16.61 9.65
N HIS A 482 20.71 -15.81 9.11
CA HIS A 482 22.06 -15.62 9.63
C HIS A 482 22.07 -14.51 10.67
N THR A 483 22.85 -14.67 11.74
CA THR A 483 23.05 -13.66 12.79
C THR A 483 24.53 -13.50 13.13
N ASN A 484 24.86 -12.47 13.89
CA ASN A 484 26.21 -12.20 14.40
C ASN A 484 26.84 -13.34 15.24
N SER A 485 26.04 -14.31 15.68
CA SER A 485 26.46 -15.45 16.51
C SER A 485 26.43 -16.78 15.77
N SER A 486 26.07 -16.79 14.48
CA SER A 486 25.79 -18.03 13.74
C SER A 486 27.02 -18.64 13.03
N GLY A 487 28.17 -17.98 13.05
CA GLY A 487 29.38 -18.40 12.31
C GLY A 487 29.35 -17.93 10.86
N ASN A 488 30.22 -18.47 9.99
CA ASN A 488 30.42 -17.96 8.62
C ASN A 488 30.24 -19.03 7.52
N GLU A 489 29.61 -20.16 7.85
CA GLU A 489 29.37 -21.24 6.89
C GLU A 489 28.25 -20.87 5.91
N SER A 490 28.46 -21.13 4.62
CA SER A 490 27.47 -20.82 3.60
C SER A 490 26.20 -21.66 3.75
N PHE A 491 25.05 -21.04 3.49
CA PHE A 491 23.85 -21.79 3.15
C PHE A 491 24.06 -22.44 1.78
N ARG A 492 23.82 -23.74 1.67
CA ARG A 492 23.95 -24.49 0.42
C ARG A 492 22.65 -25.20 0.07
N MET A 493 22.17 -24.99 -1.15
CA MET A 493 21.01 -25.68 -1.70
C MET A 493 21.38 -26.40 -3.00
N ILE A 494 20.94 -27.65 -3.13
CA ILE A 494 21.02 -28.42 -4.36
C ILE A 494 19.59 -28.66 -4.84
N ILE A 495 19.25 -28.17 -6.04
CA ILE A 495 17.91 -28.20 -6.60
C ILE A 495 17.96 -28.54 -8.10
N LYS A 496 16.94 -29.23 -8.61
CA LYS A 496 16.73 -29.41 -10.05
C LYS A 496 15.62 -28.49 -10.52
N CYS A 497 15.97 -27.49 -11.34
CA CYS A 497 15.03 -26.49 -11.84
C CYS A 497 15.56 -25.85 -13.13
N SER A 498 14.69 -25.09 -13.81
CA SER A 498 14.99 -24.29 -15.00
C SER A 498 15.05 -22.79 -14.69
N SER A 499 14.37 -22.31 -13.66
CA SER A 499 14.56 -20.95 -13.12
C SER A 499 14.48 -20.95 -11.61
N LEU A 500 15.17 -19.97 -11.00
CA LEU A 500 15.19 -19.79 -9.55
C LEU A 500 15.16 -18.30 -9.19
N ILE A 501 14.23 -17.93 -8.32
CA ILE A 501 14.08 -16.62 -7.69
C ILE A 501 14.36 -16.80 -6.20
N LEU A 502 15.24 -15.98 -5.63
CA LEU A 502 15.43 -15.88 -4.19
C LEU A 502 14.48 -14.81 -3.65
N VAL A 503 13.80 -15.08 -2.54
CA VAL A 503 13.13 -14.06 -1.75
C VAL A 503 13.96 -13.83 -0.50
N PHE A 504 14.46 -12.61 -0.30
CA PHE A 504 15.21 -12.23 0.90
C PHE A 504 14.60 -10.99 1.56
N LYS A 505 14.93 -10.77 2.83
CA LYS A 505 14.43 -9.63 3.60
C LYS A 505 15.26 -8.38 3.33
N ASP A 506 14.60 -7.30 2.98
CA ASP A 506 15.10 -5.93 3.12
C ASP A 506 14.82 -5.43 4.55
N SER A 507 15.67 -4.56 5.10
CA SER A 507 15.56 -4.04 6.46
C SER A 507 16.06 -2.61 6.56
N GLY A 508 15.45 -1.81 7.42
CA GLY A 508 15.99 -0.47 7.76
C GLY A 508 17.09 -0.51 8.83
N SER A 509 17.37 -1.69 9.41
CA SER A 509 18.31 -1.83 10.53
C SER A 509 19.75 -2.04 10.05
N ASN A 510 20.67 -1.22 10.56
CA ASN A 510 22.12 -1.33 10.29
C ASN A 510 22.77 -2.63 10.81
N THR A 511 22.02 -3.48 11.50
CA THR A 511 22.43 -4.83 11.89
C THR A 511 22.39 -5.81 10.72
N PHE A 512 21.67 -5.50 9.64
CA PHE A 512 21.63 -6.32 8.43
C PHE A 512 22.79 -5.98 7.48
N GLY A 513 23.29 -7.00 6.77
CA GLY A 513 24.45 -6.89 5.89
C GLY A 513 24.30 -7.74 4.63
N LYS A 514 25.21 -7.56 3.68
CA LYS A 514 25.07 -8.14 2.32
C LYS A 514 25.46 -9.61 2.27
N ALA A 515 24.86 -10.35 1.33
CA ALA A 515 25.24 -11.73 1.01
C ALA A 515 25.58 -11.90 -0.48
N ASP A 516 26.69 -12.57 -0.76
CA ASP A 516 27.06 -13.02 -2.10
C ASP A 516 26.38 -14.36 -2.40
N ILE A 517 25.78 -14.46 -3.60
CA ILE A 517 25.04 -15.63 -4.07
C ILE A 517 25.77 -16.22 -5.27
N PHE A 518 26.05 -17.52 -5.19
CA PHE A 518 26.75 -18.29 -6.21
C PHE A 518 25.81 -19.36 -6.76
N VAL A 519 25.84 -19.55 -8.08
CA VAL A 519 25.16 -20.65 -8.77
C VAL A 519 26.22 -21.42 -9.55
N ASP A 520 26.32 -22.72 -9.29
CA ASP A 520 27.32 -23.63 -9.87
C ASP A 520 28.77 -23.10 -9.73
N GLY A 521 29.08 -22.54 -8.56
CA GLY A 521 30.39 -21.98 -8.22
C GLY A 521 30.68 -20.59 -8.79
N LYS A 522 29.78 -20.00 -9.59
CA LYS A 522 29.92 -18.65 -10.14
C LYS A 522 29.06 -17.66 -9.34
N ARG A 523 29.63 -16.55 -8.89
CA ARG A 523 28.85 -15.47 -8.27
C ARG A 523 27.89 -14.86 -9.29
N VAL A 524 26.60 -14.84 -8.98
CA VAL A 524 25.55 -14.29 -9.84
C VAL A 524 24.98 -12.98 -9.33
N LYS A 525 24.92 -12.80 -8.00
CA LYS A 525 24.35 -11.59 -7.37
C LYS A 525 24.98 -11.33 -6.01
N THR A 526 24.94 -10.07 -5.58
CA THR A 526 25.16 -9.66 -4.19
C THR A 526 23.84 -9.06 -3.73
N ALA A 527 23.16 -9.69 -2.77
CA ALA A 527 21.90 -9.20 -2.23
C ALA A 527 22.18 -8.18 -1.12
N ASP A 528 21.66 -6.96 -1.29
CA ASP A 528 21.78 -5.87 -0.33
C ASP A 528 20.44 -5.68 0.39
N PRO A 529 20.34 -5.96 1.70
CA PRO A 529 19.09 -5.84 2.46
C PRO A 529 18.76 -4.40 2.85
N HIS A 530 19.21 -3.41 2.06
CA HIS A 530 19.00 -1.98 2.30
C HIS A 530 18.53 -1.24 1.04
N GLU A 531 18.09 -1.95 -0.01
CA GLU A 531 17.60 -1.32 -1.24
C GLU A 531 16.28 -0.59 -1.00
N ASN A 532 15.35 -1.23 -0.29
CA ASN A 532 14.10 -0.62 0.14
C ASN A 532 14.25 0.08 1.50
N ASN A 533 15.13 -0.42 2.37
CA ASN A 533 15.49 0.20 3.66
C ASN A 533 14.30 0.27 4.66
N TRP A 534 13.42 -0.74 4.61
CA TRP A 534 12.39 -1.08 5.60
C TRP A 534 12.07 -2.58 5.50
N THR A 535 11.42 -3.17 6.52
CA THR A 535 11.11 -4.60 6.55
C THR A 535 10.21 -5.02 5.37
N HIS A 536 10.80 -5.61 4.33
CA HIS A 536 10.14 -5.88 3.06
C HIS A 536 10.63 -7.18 2.41
N CYS A 537 9.73 -7.88 1.71
CA CYS A 537 10.07 -9.09 0.94
C CYS A 537 10.58 -8.73 -0.47
N ASN A 538 11.87 -8.96 -0.73
CA ASN A 538 12.50 -8.64 -2.00
C ASN A 538 12.74 -9.92 -2.84
N PRO A 539 11.98 -10.13 -3.93
CA PRO A 539 12.26 -11.20 -4.89
C PRO A 539 13.40 -10.79 -5.83
N VAL A 540 14.33 -11.71 -6.08
CA VAL A 540 15.42 -11.52 -7.04
C VAL A 540 15.72 -12.76 -7.86
N ILE A 541 15.84 -12.60 -9.17
CA ILE A 541 16.13 -13.69 -10.10
C ILE A 541 17.61 -14.08 -9.98
N LEU A 542 17.87 -15.35 -9.68
CA LEU A 542 19.24 -15.89 -9.63
C LEU A 542 19.69 -16.41 -10.99
N PHE A 543 18.81 -17.11 -11.70
CA PHE A 543 19.04 -17.56 -13.08
C PHE A 543 17.74 -17.97 -13.78
N GLN A 544 17.84 -18.04 -15.11
CA GLN A 544 16.85 -18.59 -16.01
C GLN A 544 17.56 -19.41 -17.09
N SER A 545 17.12 -20.64 -17.33
CA SER A 545 17.62 -21.55 -18.36
C SER A 545 16.46 -22.20 -19.12
N GLU A 546 16.75 -22.66 -20.34
CA GLU A 546 15.80 -23.45 -21.14
C GLU A 546 15.68 -24.90 -20.62
N ASP A 547 16.77 -25.44 -20.06
CA ASP A 547 16.83 -26.82 -19.61
C ASP A 547 16.71 -26.92 -18.09
N CYS A 548 15.84 -27.82 -17.64
CA CYS A 548 15.77 -28.26 -16.25
C CYS A 548 17.01 -29.07 -15.85
N LYS A 549 17.90 -28.46 -15.07
CA LYS A 549 19.18 -29.06 -14.66
C LYS A 549 19.36 -28.98 -13.15
N LYS A 550 20.28 -29.81 -12.65
CA LYS A 550 20.68 -29.78 -11.25
C LYS A 550 21.66 -28.62 -11.05
N HIS A 551 21.33 -27.73 -10.13
CA HIS A 551 22.12 -26.57 -9.77
C HIS A 551 22.55 -26.65 -8.30
N THR A 552 23.73 -26.09 -8.01
CA THR A 552 24.17 -25.83 -6.63
C THR A 552 24.15 -24.34 -6.37
N VAL A 553 23.42 -23.92 -5.34
CA VAL A 553 23.32 -22.53 -4.90
C VAL A 553 24.02 -22.41 -3.56
N ASP A 554 24.98 -21.49 -3.45
CA ASP A 554 25.64 -21.14 -2.20
C ASP A 554 25.36 -19.66 -1.88
N ILE A 555 24.90 -19.38 -0.66
CA ILE A 555 24.69 -18.03 -0.15
C ILE A 555 25.61 -17.82 1.04
N LYS A 556 26.44 -16.78 0.96
CA LYS A 556 27.46 -16.47 1.96
C LYS A 556 27.44 -14.99 2.29
N MET A 557 27.60 -14.64 3.56
CA MET A 557 27.84 -13.24 3.95
C MET A 557 29.06 -12.68 3.21
N VAL A 558 28.95 -11.45 2.72
CA VAL A 558 30.07 -10.71 2.12
C VAL A 558 31.15 -10.47 3.18
N SER A 559 32.41 -10.38 2.76
CA SER A 559 33.49 -9.99 3.68
C SER A 559 33.19 -8.66 4.38
N ASP A 560 33.55 -8.59 5.66
CA ASP A 560 33.24 -7.48 6.58
C ASP A 560 31.74 -7.35 6.92
N ASN A 561 30.92 -8.34 6.57
CA ASN A 561 29.50 -8.43 6.93
C ASN A 561 29.18 -9.74 7.68
N GLU A 562 30.19 -10.52 8.06
CA GLU A 562 30.01 -11.80 8.75
C GLU A 562 29.44 -11.64 10.17
N ASP A 563 29.50 -10.45 10.75
CA ASP A 563 28.86 -10.12 12.03
C ASP A 563 27.44 -9.55 11.86
N LYS A 564 26.88 -9.57 10.64
CA LYS A 564 25.57 -8.98 10.31
C LYS A 564 24.48 -10.04 10.15
N CYS A 565 23.24 -9.59 10.21
CA CYS A 565 22.07 -10.40 9.90
C CYS A 565 21.80 -10.45 8.40
N PHE A 566 21.28 -11.58 7.92
CA PHE A 566 20.67 -11.71 6.59
C PHE A 566 19.63 -12.82 6.63
N THR A 567 18.47 -12.59 6.00
CA THR A 567 17.35 -13.52 6.05
C THR A 567 16.95 -13.96 4.65
N ILE A 568 17.05 -15.26 4.39
CA ILE A 568 16.51 -15.95 3.23
C ILE A 568 15.07 -16.32 3.56
N LEU A 569 14.10 -15.63 2.96
CA LEU A 569 12.68 -15.84 3.20
C LEU A 569 12.13 -17.07 2.47
N GLY A 570 12.72 -17.42 1.32
CA GLY A 570 12.33 -18.57 0.53
C GLY A 570 12.83 -18.47 -0.91
N PHE A 571 12.35 -19.37 -1.76
CA PHE A 571 12.68 -19.41 -3.17
C PHE A 571 11.45 -19.70 -4.02
N GLY A 572 11.38 -19.09 -5.21
CA GLY A 572 10.47 -19.50 -6.28
C GLY A 572 11.24 -20.31 -7.32
N TYR A 573 10.75 -21.47 -7.73
CA TYR A 573 11.41 -22.29 -8.76
C TYR A 573 10.44 -22.82 -9.81
N THR A 574 10.94 -23.07 -11.01
CA THR A 574 10.23 -23.76 -12.10
C THR A 574 10.97 -25.02 -12.53
N LEU A 575 10.24 -26.03 -12.98
CA LEU A 575 10.81 -27.28 -13.49
C LEU A 575 11.05 -27.27 -15.00
#